data_AF-A0A3B0S7I8-F1
#
_entry.id   AF-A0A3B0S7I8-F1
#
_cell.length_a   1.000
_cell.length_b   1.000
_cell.length_c   1.000
_cell.angle_alpha   90.00
_cell.angle_beta   90.00
_cell.angle_gamma   90.00
#
_symmetry.space_group_name_H-M   'P 1'
#
loop_
_entity.id
_entity.type
_entity.pdbx_description
1 polymer ?
#
loop_
_entity_poly.entity_id
_entity_poly.type
_entity_poly.pdbx_seq_one_letter_code
_entity_poly.pdbx_strand_id
1 'polypeptide(L)'
;MNTGPLIAMGLILALLASGAIRSIFGYWLVRRDAKQEWKLFQRSNAKEAFRTDEQQFIAAYCRAHSPRGLAYSTSALAVAVLVTPLAVMLLTWLYANGIVQEVDPNAPPATTVAEEVRRQFRSDGPLVYSFFLFFGLIGSWGAVAYVTARLYHRDGRFEMDEELREIRGDAPLPKGKAGRKRPKWSPLVQTNDGLALQKDSDATGAKS
;
A
#
# COMPACT_ATOMS: atom_id res chain seq x y z
N MET A 1 -22.57 -4.62 32.52
CA MET A 1 -21.24 -4.78 31.91
C MET A 1 -21.32 -4.27 30.48
N ASN A 2 -20.40 -3.39 30.06
CA ASN A 2 -20.43 -2.83 28.70
C ASN A 2 -19.92 -3.88 27.70
N THR A 3 -20.84 -4.54 27.00
CA THR A 3 -20.53 -5.57 25.99
C THR A 3 -20.05 -4.99 24.66
N GLY A 4 -20.28 -3.69 24.42
CA GLY A 4 -19.93 -3.00 23.17
C GLY A 4 -18.47 -3.18 22.71
N PRO A 5 -17.46 -2.92 23.57
CA PRO A 5 -16.05 -3.11 23.20
C PRO A 5 -15.70 -4.55 22.81
N LEU A 6 -16.28 -5.54 23.49
CA LEU A 6 -16.05 -6.95 23.19
C LEU A 6 -16.63 -7.33 21.82
N ILE A 7 -17.81 -6.82 21.47
CA ILE A 7 -18.42 -7.04 20.15
C ILE A 7 -17.54 -6.42 19.06
N ALA A 8 -17.06 -5.19 19.25
CA ALA A 8 -16.18 -4.52 18.29
C ALA A 8 -14.87 -5.30 18.07
N MET A 9 -14.23 -5.76 19.14
CA MET A 9 -13.05 -6.62 19.05
C MET A 9 -13.34 -7.92 18.30
N GLY A 10 -14.47 -8.57 18.59
CA GLY A 10 -14.91 -9.78 17.90
C GLY A 10 -15.06 -9.57 16.39
N LEU A 11 -15.68 -8.47 15.98
CA LEU A 11 -15.86 -8.13 14.56
C LEU A 11 -14.52 -7.85 13.86
N ILE A 12 -13.61 -7.12 14.50
CA ILE A 12 -12.27 -6.86 13.96
C ILE A 12 -11.50 -8.16 13.77
N LEU A 13 -11.51 -9.04 14.78
CA LEU A 13 -10.84 -10.34 14.71
C LEU A 13 -11.45 -11.23 13.62
N ALA A 14 -12.77 -11.26 13.51
CA ALA A 14 -13.46 -12.02 12.47
C ALA A 14 -13.08 -11.53 11.05
N LEU A 15 -13.04 -10.20 10.86
CA LEU A 15 -12.63 -9.60 9.60
C LEU A 15 -11.17 -9.95 9.26
N LEU A 16 -10.23 -9.79 10.22
CA LEU A 16 -8.83 -10.16 10.03
C LEU A 16 -8.65 -11.66 9.73
N ALA A 17 -9.36 -12.53 10.46
CA ALA A 17 -9.34 -13.96 10.25
C ALA A 17 -9.87 -14.33 8.85
N SER A 18 -10.99 -13.74 8.43
CA SER A 18 -11.57 -13.99 7.10
C SER A 18 -10.61 -13.59 5.97
N GLY A 19 -9.94 -12.45 6.11
CA GLY A 19 -8.93 -11.98 5.16
C GLY A 19 -7.70 -12.89 5.13
N ALA A 20 -7.20 -13.30 6.30
CA ALA A 20 -6.07 -14.21 6.41
C ALA A 20 -6.38 -15.56 5.77
N ILE A 21 -7.52 -16.17 6.11
CA ILE A 21 -8.00 -17.42 5.53
C ILE A 21 -8.06 -17.30 4.00
N ARG A 22 -8.74 -16.27 3.47
CA ARG A 22 -8.87 -16.07 2.02
C ARG A 22 -7.51 -15.91 1.34
N SER A 23 -6.56 -15.22 1.96
CA SER A 23 -5.21 -15.08 1.43
C SER A 23 -4.46 -16.41 1.38
N ILE A 24 -4.53 -17.22 2.44
CA ILE A 24 -3.88 -18.54 2.53
C ILE A 24 -4.44 -19.48 1.47
N PHE A 25 -5.77 -19.56 1.35
CA PHE A 25 -6.43 -20.37 0.32
C PHE A 25 -6.05 -19.94 -1.09
N GLY A 26 -5.92 -18.63 -1.33
CA GLY A 26 -5.46 -18.10 -2.60
C GLY A 26 -4.04 -18.57 -2.95
N TYR A 27 -3.12 -18.56 -2.00
CA TYR A 27 -1.77 -19.10 -2.22
C TYR A 27 -1.77 -20.62 -2.46
N TRP A 28 -2.60 -21.36 -1.74
CA TRP A 28 -2.71 -22.81 -1.92
C TRP A 28 -3.26 -23.18 -3.29
N LEU A 29 -4.28 -22.46 -3.77
CA LEU A 29 -4.87 -22.68 -5.08
C LEU A 29 -3.86 -22.39 -6.20
N VAL A 30 -3.18 -21.24 -6.14
CA VAL A 30 -2.14 -20.87 -7.13
C VAL A 30 -1.02 -21.91 -7.17
N ARG A 31 -0.60 -22.44 -6.01
CA ARG A 31 0.43 -23.49 -5.97
C ARG A 31 -0.06 -24.82 -6.57
N ARG A 32 -1.34 -25.15 -6.40
CA ARG A 32 -1.93 -26.34 -7.03
C ARG A 32 -1.96 -26.18 -8.55
N ASP A 33 -2.39 -25.01 -9.02
CA ASP A 33 -2.49 -24.70 -10.44
C ASP A 33 -1.09 -24.68 -11.08
N ALA A 34 -0.08 -24.13 -10.41
CA ALA A 34 1.31 -24.14 -10.86
C ALA A 34 1.84 -25.56 -11.16
N LYS A 35 1.49 -26.56 -10.32
CA LYS A 35 1.88 -27.96 -10.53
C LYS A 35 1.20 -28.58 -11.76
N GLN A 36 -0.02 -28.16 -12.07
CA GLN A 36 -0.74 -28.63 -13.25
C GLN A 36 -0.16 -27.98 -14.51
N GLU A 37 0.08 -26.68 -14.46
CA GLU A 37 0.64 -25.88 -15.54
C GLU A 37 2.07 -26.34 -15.89
N TRP A 38 2.86 -26.75 -14.90
CA TRP A 38 4.20 -27.30 -15.11
C TRP A 38 4.20 -28.49 -16.07
N LYS A 39 3.23 -29.41 -15.94
CA LYS A 39 3.09 -30.58 -16.83
C LYS A 39 2.76 -30.17 -18.26
N LEU A 40 1.98 -29.10 -18.44
CA LEU A 40 1.66 -28.53 -19.75
C LEU A 40 2.87 -27.79 -20.33
N PHE A 41 3.59 -27.06 -19.50
CA PHE A 41 4.82 -26.37 -19.86
C PHE A 41 5.90 -27.33 -20.36
N GLN A 42 6.09 -28.48 -19.70
CA GLN A 42 7.01 -29.53 -20.17
C GLN A 42 6.69 -30.05 -21.57
N ARG A 43 5.40 -30.16 -21.92
CA ARG A 43 4.96 -30.65 -23.23
C ARG A 43 5.08 -29.61 -24.33
N SER A 44 4.74 -28.36 -24.03
CA SER A 44 4.72 -27.25 -25.00
C SER A 44 6.10 -26.61 -25.21
N ASN A 45 6.91 -26.53 -24.15
CA ASN A 45 8.19 -25.83 -24.14
C ASN A 45 9.34 -26.75 -23.69
N ALA A 46 9.41 -27.97 -24.24
CA ALA A 46 10.38 -29.00 -23.83
C ALA A 46 11.84 -28.51 -23.79
N LYS A 47 12.24 -27.64 -24.74
CA LYS A 47 13.61 -27.06 -24.77
C LYS A 47 13.90 -26.16 -23.57
N GLU A 48 12.91 -25.39 -23.11
CA GLU A 48 13.05 -24.48 -21.98
C GLU A 48 12.86 -25.20 -20.65
N ALA A 49 11.97 -26.19 -20.62
CA ALA A 49 11.70 -27.01 -19.45
C ALA A 49 12.95 -27.79 -18.98
N PHE A 50 13.84 -28.19 -19.90
CA PHE A 50 15.10 -28.84 -19.52
C PHE A 50 16.03 -27.96 -18.67
N ARG A 51 15.90 -26.63 -18.77
CA ARG A 51 16.74 -25.66 -18.05
C ARG A 51 16.10 -25.13 -16.76
N THR A 52 14.89 -25.56 -16.44
CA THR A 52 14.12 -25.03 -15.32
C THR A 52 13.71 -26.18 -14.42
N ASP A 53 13.98 -26.10 -13.12
CA ASP A 53 13.46 -27.08 -12.19
C ASP A 53 11.97 -26.84 -11.88
N GLU A 54 11.23 -27.89 -11.51
CA GLU A 54 9.82 -27.78 -11.12
C GLU A 54 9.64 -26.79 -9.95
N GLN A 55 10.54 -26.81 -8.96
CA GLN A 55 10.43 -25.92 -7.81
C GLN A 55 10.65 -24.46 -8.22
N GLN A 56 11.58 -24.23 -9.14
CA GLN A 56 11.85 -22.90 -9.68
C GLN A 56 10.67 -22.37 -10.49
N PHE A 57 10.06 -23.20 -11.34
CA PHE A 57 8.85 -22.85 -12.08
C PHE A 57 7.69 -22.52 -11.14
N ILE A 58 7.42 -23.38 -10.14
CA ILE A 58 6.35 -23.14 -9.17
C ILE A 58 6.59 -21.86 -8.36
N ALA A 59 7.83 -21.61 -7.95
CA ALA A 59 8.18 -20.38 -7.24
C ALA A 59 7.93 -19.14 -8.12
N ALA A 60 8.37 -19.18 -9.38
CA ALA A 60 8.15 -18.10 -10.33
C ALA A 60 6.67 -17.86 -10.61
N TYR A 61 5.92 -18.93 -10.86
CA TYR A 61 4.48 -18.90 -11.07
C TYR A 61 3.74 -18.31 -9.88
N CYS A 62 4.07 -18.77 -8.66
CA CYS A 62 3.50 -18.23 -7.43
C CYS A 62 3.83 -16.75 -7.25
N ARG A 63 5.05 -16.31 -7.61
CA ARG A 63 5.42 -14.89 -7.50
C ARG A 63 4.62 -14.04 -8.48
N ALA A 64 4.47 -14.47 -9.74
CA ALA A 64 3.71 -13.74 -10.76
C ALA A 64 2.19 -13.69 -10.48
N HIS A 65 1.60 -14.79 -9.99
CA HIS A 65 0.14 -14.95 -9.89
C HIS A 65 -0.43 -14.92 -8.47
N SER A 66 0.40 -14.77 -7.43
CA SER A 66 -0.09 -14.71 -6.05
C SER A 66 -1.06 -13.54 -5.82
N PRO A 67 -2.13 -13.71 -5.01
CA PRO A 67 -3.08 -12.65 -4.66
C PRO A 67 -2.48 -11.68 -3.63
N ARG A 68 -1.30 -11.12 -3.93
CA ARG A 68 -0.55 -10.22 -3.04
C ARG A 68 -1.40 -9.04 -2.60
N GLY A 69 -2.21 -8.46 -3.49
CA GLY A 69 -3.04 -7.31 -3.17
C GLY A 69 -3.93 -7.54 -1.95
N LEU A 70 -4.56 -8.73 -1.86
CA LEU A 70 -5.36 -9.09 -0.71
C LEU A 70 -4.49 -9.22 0.55
N ALA A 71 -3.38 -9.96 0.48
CA ALA A 71 -2.47 -10.15 1.61
C ALA A 71 -1.90 -8.83 2.14
N TYR A 72 -1.52 -7.90 1.26
CA TYR A 72 -1.05 -6.59 1.65
C TYR A 72 -2.17 -5.74 2.27
N SER A 73 -3.39 -5.77 1.72
CA SER A 73 -4.53 -5.05 2.31
C SER A 73 -4.91 -5.55 3.70
N THR A 74 -4.92 -6.87 3.92
CA THR A 74 -5.21 -7.46 5.23
C THR A 74 -4.09 -7.18 6.22
N SER A 75 -2.84 -7.22 5.78
CA SER A 75 -1.70 -6.84 6.61
C SER A 75 -1.73 -5.36 7.01
N ALA A 76 -2.07 -4.45 6.08
CA ALA A 76 -2.20 -3.03 6.35
C ALA A 76 -3.27 -2.76 7.42
N LEU A 77 -4.40 -3.45 7.31
CA LEU A 77 -5.47 -3.34 8.30
C LEU A 77 -5.06 -3.89 9.66
N ALA A 78 -4.40 -5.05 9.70
CA ALA A 78 -3.87 -5.62 10.94
C ALA A 78 -2.88 -4.66 11.62
N VAL A 79 -1.98 -4.07 10.84
CA VAL A 79 -1.02 -3.06 11.34
C VAL A 79 -1.76 -1.82 11.83
N ALA A 80 -2.77 -1.31 11.10
CA ALA A 80 -3.54 -0.15 11.54
C ALA A 80 -4.25 -0.39 12.88
N VAL A 81 -4.79 -1.59 13.10
CA VAL A 81 -5.40 -1.99 14.39
C VAL A 81 -4.38 -1.96 15.51
N LEU A 82 -3.18 -2.52 15.30
CA LEU A 82 -2.11 -2.54 16.31
C LEU A 82 -1.50 -1.15 16.55
N VAL A 83 -1.42 -0.32 15.51
CA VAL A 83 -0.90 1.05 15.58
C VAL A 83 -1.87 1.98 16.31
N THR A 84 -3.18 1.73 16.26
CA THR A 84 -4.20 2.59 16.86
C THR A 84 -3.96 2.90 18.35
N PRO A 85 -3.80 1.91 19.27
CA PRO A 85 -3.53 2.22 20.68
C PRO A 85 -2.19 2.94 20.89
N LEU A 86 -1.16 2.60 20.12
CA LEU A 86 0.15 3.25 20.18
C LEU A 86 0.07 4.70 19.69
N ALA A 87 -0.68 4.96 18.62
CA ALA A 87 -0.92 6.28 18.07
C ALA A 87 -1.69 7.15 19.05
N VAL A 88 -2.76 6.64 19.66
CA VAL A 88 -3.52 7.37 20.69
C VAL A 88 -2.61 7.71 21.89
N MET A 89 -1.81 6.77 22.37
CA MET A 89 -0.87 7.01 23.47
C MET A 89 0.16 8.09 23.11
N LEU A 90 0.79 7.99 21.93
CA LEU A 90 1.78 8.96 21.45
C LEU A 90 1.16 10.34 21.24
N LEU A 91 -0.01 10.43 20.62
CA LEU A 91 -0.70 11.69 20.39
C LEU A 91 -1.11 12.34 21.71
N THR A 92 -1.64 11.56 22.66
CA THR A 92 -1.98 12.07 23.99
C THR A 92 -0.75 12.64 24.68
N TRP A 93 0.39 11.93 24.61
CA TRP A 93 1.65 12.40 25.15
C TRP A 93 2.16 13.68 24.45
N LEU A 94 2.10 13.74 23.12
CA LEU A 94 2.48 14.93 22.33
C LEU A 94 1.60 16.13 22.66
N TYR A 95 0.29 15.92 22.82
CA TYR A 95 -0.64 16.99 23.18
C TYR A 95 -0.34 17.54 24.57
N ALA A 96 -0.13 16.66 25.55
CA ALA A 96 0.15 17.03 26.93
C ALA A 96 1.48 17.76 27.11
N ASN A 97 2.52 17.41 26.33
CA ASN A 97 3.86 18.01 26.49
C ASN A 97 4.16 19.14 25.50
N GLY A 98 3.51 19.15 24.33
CA GLY A 98 3.84 20.07 23.24
C GLY A 98 2.80 21.16 22.97
N ILE A 99 1.53 20.94 23.35
CA ILE A 99 0.43 21.85 23.02
C ILE A 99 -0.18 22.46 24.27
N VAL A 100 -0.45 21.65 25.29
CA VAL A 100 -0.95 22.15 26.56
C VAL A 100 0.22 22.66 27.38
N GLN A 101 0.31 23.97 27.52
CA GLN A 101 1.06 24.57 28.63
C GLN A 101 0.12 24.65 29.82
N GLU A 102 0.57 24.15 30.97
CA GLU A 102 -0.18 24.26 32.23
C GLU A 102 -0.59 25.73 32.43
N VAL A 103 -1.89 25.94 32.65
CA VAL A 103 -2.41 27.27 32.96
C VAL A 103 -2.02 27.55 34.41
N ASP A 104 -1.15 28.54 34.61
CA ASP A 104 -0.82 29.01 35.96
C ASP A 104 -2.14 29.38 36.68
N PRO A 105 -2.48 28.69 37.79
CA PRO A 105 -3.72 28.95 38.52
C PRO A 105 -3.77 30.37 39.11
N ASN A 106 -2.63 31.06 39.22
CA ASN A 106 -2.54 32.44 39.69
C ASN A 106 -2.41 33.47 38.55
N ALA A 107 -2.58 33.05 37.28
CA ALA A 107 -2.51 33.96 36.16
C ALA A 107 -3.57 35.08 36.29
N PRO A 108 -3.18 36.36 36.07
CA PRO A 108 -4.14 37.46 36.12
C PRO A 108 -5.25 37.28 35.07
N PRO A 109 -6.45 37.83 35.31
CA PRO A 109 -7.55 37.75 34.36
C PRO A 109 -7.14 38.35 33.01
N ALA A 110 -7.63 37.75 31.91
CA ALA A 110 -7.34 38.22 30.57
C ALA A 110 -7.74 39.70 30.44
N THR A 111 -6.80 40.53 30.01
CA THR A 111 -7.00 41.96 29.81
C THR A 111 -7.40 42.28 28.37
N THR A 112 -7.19 41.33 27.45
CA THR A 112 -7.53 41.46 26.03
C THR A 112 -8.37 40.29 25.53
N VAL A 113 -9.17 40.52 24.49
CA VAL A 113 -9.95 39.46 23.81
C VAL A 113 -9.04 38.35 23.27
N ALA A 114 -7.84 38.71 22.80
CA ALA A 114 -6.87 37.74 22.30
C ALA A 114 -6.37 36.79 23.39
N GLU A 115 -6.21 37.28 24.63
CA GLU A 115 -5.87 36.47 25.79
C GLU A 115 -7.02 35.55 26.20
N GLU A 116 -8.26 36.04 26.18
CA GLU A 116 -9.43 35.23 26.53
C GLU A 116 -9.66 34.11 25.50
N VAL A 117 -9.49 34.39 24.21
CA VAL A 117 -9.52 33.37 23.15
C VAL A 117 -8.40 32.35 23.34
N ARG A 118 -7.16 32.79 23.65
CA ARG A 118 -6.04 31.89 24.00
C ARG A 118 -6.36 31.02 25.22
N ARG A 119 -7.02 31.60 26.22
CA ARG A 119 -7.41 30.93 27.45
C ARG A 119 -8.50 29.91 27.17
N GLN A 120 -9.52 30.24 26.38
CA GLN A 120 -10.54 29.29 25.88
C GLN A 120 -9.91 28.15 25.10
N PHE A 121 -8.93 28.38 24.22
CA PHE A 121 -8.23 27.28 23.56
C PHE A 121 -7.44 26.36 24.53
N ARG A 122 -7.08 26.85 25.74
CA ARG A 122 -6.48 26.03 26.81
C ARG A 122 -7.53 25.38 27.72
N SER A 123 -8.61 26.09 28.07
CA SER A 123 -9.63 25.67 29.05
C SER A 123 -10.80 24.91 28.41
N ASP A 124 -11.21 25.25 27.19
CA ASP A 124 -12.15 24.50 26.34
C ASP A 124 -11.43 23.37 25.59
N GLY A 125 -10.39 22.82 26.23
CA GLY A 125 -9.48 21.79 25.74
C GLY A 125 -10.12 20.52 25.15
N PRO A 126 -11.37 20.10 25.45
CA PRO A 126 -11.92 18.89 24.84
C PRO A 126 -12.02 18.96 23.32
N LEU A 127 -12.35 20.13 22.75
CA LEU A 127 -12.58 20.26 21.31
C LEU A 127 -11.27 20.20 20.52
N VAL A 128 -10.29 21.00 20.92
CA VAL A 128 -8.96 21.04 20.28
C VAL A 128 -8.26 19.69 20.41
N TYR A 129 -8.35 19.06 21.59
CA TYR A 129 -7.84 17.72 21.83
C TYR A 129 -8.50 16.69 20.91
N SER A 130 -9.83 16.74 20.77
CA SER A 130 -10.57 15.82 19.91
C SER A 130 -10.17 15.97 18.44
N PHE A 131 -10.03 17.20 17.93
CA PHE A 131 -9.54 17.44 16.57
C PHE A 131 -8.10 16.97 16.39
N PHE A 132 -7.22 17.27 17.34
CA PHE A 132 -5.84 16.84 17.32
C PHE A 132 -5.73 15.31 17.26
N LEU A 133 -6.45 14.60 18.13
CA LEU A 133 -6.51 13.14 18.12
C LEU A 133 -7.09 12.60 16.81
N PHE A 134 -8.18 13.19 16.31
CA PHE A 134 -8.84 12.75 15.08
C PHE A 134 -7.91 12.85 13.87
N PHE A 135 -7.31 14.02 13.63
CA PHE A 135 -6.40 14.21 12.49
C PHE A 135 -5.08 13.47 12.68
N GLY A 136 -4.56 13.40 13.91
CA GLY A 136 -3.37 12.60 14.22
C GLY A 136 -3.60 11.11 13.95
N LEU A 137 -4.77 10.59 14.30
CA LEU A 137 -5.13 9.19 14.06
C LEU A 137 -5.28 8.91 12.55
N ILE A 138 -5.97 9.77 11.81
CA ILE A 138 -6.05 9.67 10.34
C ILE A 138 -4.65 9.71 9.72
N GLY A 139 -3.79 10.62 10.18
CA GLY A 139 -2.40 10.71 9.74
C GLY A 139 -1.63 9.41 9.99
N SER A 140 -1.82 8.79 11.15
CA SER A 140 -1.19 7.50 11.49
C SER A 140 -1.63 6.37 10.55
N TRP A 141 -2.92 6.28 10.21
CA TRP A 141 -3.43 5.31 9.25
C TRP A 141 -2.93 5.60 7.83
N GLY A 142 -2.86 6.89 7.45
CA GLY A 142 -2.26 7.32 6.19
C GLY A 142 -0.79 6.91 6.07
N ALA A 143 -0.02 7.01 7.15
CA ALA A 143 1.37 6.55 7.19
C ALA A 143 1.48 5.02 7.02
N VAL A 144 0.62 4.25 7.69
CA VAL A 144 0.55 2.79 7.51
C VAL A 144 0.21 2.43 6.07
N ALA A 145 -0.78 3.09 5.48
CA ALA A 145 -1.17 2.89 4.09
C ALA A 145 -0.03 3.22 3.12
N TYR A 146 0.67 4.35 3.33
CA TYR A 146 1.81 4.75 2.54
C TYR A 146 2.95 3.73 2.60
N VAL A 147 3.34 3.29 3.79
CA VAL A 147 4.40 2.28 3.97
C VAL A 147 4.01 0.97 3.32
N THR A 148 2.77 0.51 3.51
CA THR A 148 2.28 -0.73 2.90
C THR A 148 2.26 -0.64 1.37
N ALA A 149 1.76 0.47 0.81
CA ALA A 149 1.77 0.70 -0.63
C ALA A 149 3.20 0.79 -1.17
N ARG A 150 4.12 1.42 -0.43
CA ARG A 150 5.54 1.50 -0.81
C ARG A 150 6.19 0.13 -0.85
N LEU A 151 5.90 -0.74 0.12
CA LEU A 151 6.36 -2.14 0.13
C LEU A 151 5.75 -2.94 -1.02
N TYR A 152 4.43 -2.80 -1.24
CA TYR A 152 3.73 -3.45 -2.35
C TYR A 152 4.33 -3.11 -3.72
N HIS A 153 4.72 -1.85 -3.93
CA HIS A 153 5.28 -1.37 -5.18
C HIS A 153 6.81 -1.53 -5.30
N ARG A 154 7.53 -1.80 -4.19
CA ARG A 154 8.98 -2.02 -4.24
C ARG A 154 9.31 -3.31 -4.98
N ASP A 155 8.48 -4.33 -4.79
CA ASP A 155 8.65 -5.64 -5.40
C ASP A 155 7.81 -5.68 -6.69
N GLY A 156 8.30 -4.98 -7.72
CA GLY A 156 7.66 -4.88 -9.02
C GLY A 156 7.30 -6.25 -9.61
N ARG A 157 6.17 -6.34 -10.32
CA ARG A 157 5.79 -7.56 -11.03
C ARG A 157 6.74 -7.74 -12.21
N PHE A 158 7.56 -8.78 -12.17
CA PHE A 158 8.13 -9.34 -13.38
C PHE A 158 7.06 -10.18 -14.05
N GLU A 159 6.99 -10.12 -15.38
CA GLU A 159 6.17 -11.09 -16.12
C GLU A 159 6.77 -12.48 -15.90
N MET A 160 5.93 -13.52 -15.93
CA MET A 160 6.36 -14.90 -15.67
C MET A 160 7.56 -15.29 -16.56
N ASP A 161 7.56 -14.85 -17.82
CA ASP A 161 8.63 -15.10 -18.77
C ASP A 161 9.95 -14.41 -18.38
N GLU A 162 9.88 -13.23 -17.76
CA GLU A 162 11.06 -12.52 -17.25
C GLU A 162 11.67 -13.25 -16.06
N GLU A 163 10.83 -13.73 -15.12
CA GLU A 163 11.31 -14.52 -13.98
C GLU A 163 11.91 -15.86 -14.44
N LEU A 164 11.28 -16.54 -15.41
CA LEU A 164 11.81 -17.79 -15.96
C LEU A 164 13.11 -17.56 -16.74
N ARG A 165 13.23 -16.47 -17.50
CA ARG A 165 14.49 -16.08 -18.15
C ARG A 165 15.61 -15.83 -17.14
N GLU A 166 15.32 -15.12 -16.06
CA GLU A 166 16.30 -14.86 -14.99
C GLU A 166 16.78 -16.17 -14.36
N ILE A 167 15.86 -17.07 -14.03
CA ILE A 167 16.17 -18.39 -13.46
C ILE A 167 17.03 -19.23 -14.42
N ARG A 168 16.72 -19.19 -15.72
CA ARG A 168 17.48 -19.93 -16.75
C ARG A 168 18.86 -19.34 -17.04
N GLY A 169 19.16 -18.14 -16.55
CA GLY A 169 20.38 -17.41 -16.90
C GLY A 169 20.39 -16.90 -18.34
N ASP A 170 19.21 -16.70 -18.94
CA ASP A 170 19.09 -16.09 -20.26
C ASP A 170 19.54 -14.60 -20.22
N ALA A 171 19.76 -13.99 -21.38
CA ALA A 171 20.32 -12.64 -21.52
C ALA A 171 19.74 -11.64 -20.51
N PRO A 172 20.59 -10.78 -19.91
CA PRO A 172 20.23 -9.96 -18.76
C PRO A 172 18.95 -9.17 -19.03
N LEU A 173 18.04 -9.20 -18.07
CA LEU A 173 16.82 -8.40 -18.14
C LEU A 173 17.22 -6.94 -18.40
N PRO A 174 16.53 -6.23 -19.30
CA PRO A 174 16.81 -4.82 -19.54
C PRO A 174 16.73 -4.09 -18.20
N LYS A 175 17.86 -3.52 -17.74
CA LYS A 175 18.03 -2.90 -16.42
C LYS A 175 17.14 -1.67 -16.14
N GLY A 176 16.17 -1.38 -17.02
CA GLY A 176 15.13 -0.42 -16.69
C GLY A 176 14.19 -1.03 -15.65
N LYS A 177 13.57 -0.19 -14.80
CA LYS A 177 12.30 -0.58 -14.16
C LYS A 177 11.46 -1.21 -15.27
N ALA A 178 10.88 -2.39 -15.06
CA ALA A 178 9.87 -2.97 -15.93
C ALA A 178 8.67 -2.01 -15.99
N GLY A 179 8.87 -0.87 -16.65
CA GLY A 179 7.85 0.06 -17.01
C GLY A 179 7.08 -0.73 -18.02
N ARG A 180 5.88 -1.15 -17.64
CA ARG A 180 4.85 -1.58 -18.58
C ARG A 180 5.03 -0.75 -19.83
N LYS A 181 5.48 -1.39 -20.91
CA LYS A 181 5.71 -0.70 -22.18
C LYS A 181 4.38 -0.04 -22.49
N ARG A 182 4.28 1.29 -22.33
CA ARG A 182 3.01 1.98 -22.52
C ARG A 182 2.57 1.62 -23.94
N PRO A 183 1.32 1.17 -24.12
CA PRO A 183 0.87 0.83 -25.44
C PRO A 183 1.02 2.06 -26.33
N LYS A 184 1.47 1.86 -27.59
CA LYS A 184 1.83 2.95 -28.52
C LYS A 184 0.71 3.96 -28.76
N TRP A 185 -0.54 3.60 -28.46
CA TRP A 185 -1.71 4.46 -28.57
C TRP A 185 -1.91 5.40 -27.37
N SER A 186 -1.13 5.28 -26.29
CA SER A 186 -1.23 6.22 -25.16
C SER A 186 -0.61 7.57 -25.57
N PRO A 187 -1.38 8.67 -25.57
CA PRO A 187 -0.93 9.98 -26.07
C PRO A 187 0.20 10.64 -25.24
N LEU A 188 0.62 9.99 -24.15
CA LEU A 188 1.75 10.38 -23.33
C LEU A 188 2.90 9.38 -23.55
N VAL A 189 3.47 9.40 -24.75
CA VAL A 189 4.76 8.75 -25.02
C VAL A 189 5.83 9.73 -24.54
N GLN A 190 6.47 9.44 -23.41
CA GLN A 190 7.74 10.07 -23.10
C GLN A 190 8.76 9.56 -24.12
N THR A 191 8.98 10.33 -25.18
CA THR A 191 10.24 10.25 -25.93
C THR A 191 11.37 10.69 -25.00
N ASN A 192 12.61 10.28 -25.29
CA ASN A 192 13.78 10.66 -24.50
C ASN A 192 13.99 12.20 -24.42
N ASP A 193 13.23 12.97 -25.20
CA ASP A 193 13.27 14.43 -25.31
C ASP A 193 12.27 15.15 -24.39
N GLY A 194 11.56 14.43 -23.52
CA GLY A 194 10.52 14.99 -22.64
C GLY A 194 9.11 14.94 -23.22
N LEU A 195 8.12 15.41 -22.46
CA LEU A 195 6.69 15.40 -22.81
C LEU A 195 6.41 16.28 -24.04
N ALA A 196 6.66 15.77 -25.24
CA ALA A 196 6.23 16.40 -26.48
C ALA A 196 4.86 15.84 -26.88
N LEU A 197 3.88 16.72 -27.02
CA LEU A 197 2.64 16.37 -27.73
C LEU A 197 3.02 15.99 -29.16
N GLN A 198 2.58 14.82 -29.61
CA GLN A 198 2.68 14.41 -31.01
C GLN A 198 1.94 15.48 -31.83
N LYS A 199 2.71 16.32 -32.51
CA LYS A 199 2.17 17.42 -33.31
C LYS A 199 1.62 16.75 -34.57
N ASP A 200 0.30 16.58 -34.63
CA ASP A 200 -0.42 16.04 -35.80
C ASP A 200 0.02 16.78 -37.07
N SER A 201 0.95 16.18 -37.82
CA SER A 201 1.47 16.72 -39.08
C SER A 201 0.65 16.30 -40.30
N ASP A 202 -0.45 15.57 -40.12
CA ASP A 202 -1.16 14.91 -41.22
C ASP A 202 -2.49 15.59 -41.63
N ALA A 203 -2.78 16.80 -41.13
CA ALA A 203 -4.01 17.52 -41.48
C ALA A 203 -3.90 18.44 -42.72
N THR A 204 -2.80 18.39 -43.48
CA THR A 204 -2.61 19.23 -44.69
C THR A 204 -2.40 18.42 -45.97
N GLY A 205 -3.06 17.26 -46.06
CA GLY A 205 -3.23 16.49 -47.31
C GLY A 205 -4.62 16.62 -47.89
N ALA A 206 -5.18 17.84 -47.96
CA ALA A 206 -6.47 18.07 -48.60
C ALA A 206 -6.54 19.48 -49.21
N LYS A 207 -6.14 19.61 -50.48
CA LYS A 207 -6.97 20.12 -51.59
C LYS A 207 -6.12 20.48 -52.81
N SER A 208 -6.67 20.02 -53.95
CA SER A 208 -6.43 20.34 -55.37
C SER A 208 -5.05 20.06 -55.94
#